data_AF-A0A098BS05-F1
#
_entry.id   AF-A0A098BS05-F1
#
_cell.length_a   1.000
_cell.length_b   1.000
_cell.length_c   1.000
_cell.angle_alpha   90.00
_cell.angle_beta   90.00
_cell.angle_gamma   90.00
#
_symmetry.space_group_name_H-M   'P 1'
#
loop_
_entity.id
_entity.type
_entity.pdbx_description
1 polymer ?
#
loop_
_entity_poly.entity_id
_entity_poly.type
_entity_poly.pdbx_seq_one_letter_code
_entity_poly.pdbx_strand_id
1 'polypeptide(L)'
;MPCDLKGGTTEWGEPIVTDFAEHLDECDAVLASGMMLGNGTVDTLFARVAASGRRIPITMFAQSGAAVARELLGHGIDALSAEPYPFFWLTGDAGPIYLYHGSRAR
;
A
#
# COMPACT_ATOMS: atom_id res chain seq x y z
N MET A 1 -15.22 3.77 -13.53
CA MET A 1 -14.47 2.54 -13.24
C MET A 1 -13.57 2.83 -12.04
N PRO A 2 -13.56 1.99 -11.00
CA PRO A 2 -12.57 2.07 -9.93
C PRO A 2 -11.15 2.14 -10.52
N CYS A 3 -10.27 2.95 -9.93
CA CYS A 3 -8.95 3.22 -10.52
C CYS A 3 -8.08 1.95 -10.64
N ASP A 4 -8.30 0.97 -9.76
CA ASP A 4 -7.66 -0.34 -9.71
C ASP A 4 -8.01 -1.25 -10.91
N LEU A 5 -9.13 -1.01 -11.58
CA LEU A 5 -9.51 -1.76 -12.79
C LEU A 5 -9.12 -1.04 -14.09
N LYS A 6 -8.53 0.15 -13.97
CA LYS A 6 -8.08 0.94 -15.12
C LYS A 6 -6.71 0.43 -15.57
N GLY A 7 -6.71 -0.53 -16.49
CA GLY A 7 -5.50 -0.93 -17.22
C GLY A 7 -4.97 0.18 -18.14
N GLY A 8 -4.02 -0.18 -19.01
CA GLY A 8 -3.42 0.74 -19.98
C GLY A 8 -1.91 0.74 -19.86
N THR A 9 -1.30 1.90 -20.10
CA THR A 9 0.14 2.10 -19.96
C THR A 9 0.42 3.31 -19.07
N THR A 10 1.51 3.26 -18.33
CA THR A 10 2.03 4.40 -17.58
C THR A 10 2.59 5.45 -18.55
N GLU A 11 2.87 6.66 -18.06
CA GLU A 11 3.51 7.74 -18.84
C GLU A 11 4.91 7.34 -19.35
N TRP A 12 5.52 6.29 -18.80
CA TRP A 12 6.81 5.75 -19.22
C TRP A 12 6.68 4.49 -20.08
N GLY A 13 5.46 4.12 -20.49
CA GLY A 13 5.20 3.03 -21.43
C GLY A 13 5.11 1.64 -20.81
N GLU A 14 5.06 1.52 -19.49
CA GLU A 14 4.93 0.23 -18.80
C GLU A 14 3.45 -0.20 -18.70
N PRO A 15 3.12 -1.49 -18.84
CA PRO A 15 1.75 -1.96 -18.73
C PRO A 15 1.21 -1.78 -17.30
N ILE A 16 -0.01 -1.28 -17.17
CA ILE A 16 -0.72 -1.23 -15.88
C ILE A 16 -1.36 -2.60 -15.64
N VAL A 17 -0.84 -3.30 -14.66
CA VAL A 17 -1.40 -4.55 -14.13
C VAL A 17 -2.66 -4.25 -13.32
N THR A 18 -3.75 -4.96 -13.58
CA THR A 18 -5.02 -4.82 -12.86
C THR A 18 -5.24 -5.88 -11.79
N ASP A 19 -4.42 -6.92 -11.76
CA ASP A 19 -4.38 -7.91 -10.67
C ASP A 19 -2.98 -7.98 -10.08
N PHE A 20 -2.80 -7.34 -8.91
CA PHE A 20 -1.51 -7.33 -8.23
C PHE A 20 -1.08 -8.72 -7.74
N ALA A 21 -2.02 -9.64 -7.53
CA ALA A 21 -1.78 -10.91 -6.86
C ALA A 21 -1.00 -11.90 -7.73
N GLU A 22 -0.93 -11.68 -9.05
CA GLU A 22 -0.14 -12.47 -10.01
C GLU A 22 1.32 -12.02 -10.06
N HIS A 23 1.61 -10.76 -9.72
CA HIS A 23 2.92 -10.14 -9.88
C HIS A 23 3.65 -9.86 -8.56
N LEU A 24 3.00 -10.12 -7.43
CA LEU A 24 3.54 -9.80 -6.11
C LEU A 24 4.91 -10.47 -5.84
N ASP A 25 5.11 -11.68 -6.34
CA ASP A 25 6.36 -12.43 -6.16
C ASP A 25 7.54 -11.83 -6.94
N GLU A 26 7.28 -10.91 -7.88
CA GLU A 26 8.30 -10.16 -8.61
C GLU A 26 8.76 -8.91 -7.84
N CYS A 27 8.00 -8.47 -6.84
CA CYS A 27 8.26 -7.24 -6.10
C CYS A 27 9.27 -7.45 -4.97
N ASP A 28 10.16 -6.46 -4.79
CA ASP A 28 11.05 -6.38 -3.62
C ASP A 28 10.42 -5.62 -2.44
N ALA A 29 9.35 -4.86 -2.69
CA ALA A 29 8.57 -4.11 -1.70
C ALA A 29 7.19 -3.74 -2.28
N VAL A 30 6.24 -3.44 -1.40
CA VAL A 30 4.90 -2.96 -1.78
C VAL A 30 4.64 -1.57 -1.21
N LEU A 31 4.16 -0.67 -2.07
CA LEU A 31 3.54 0.58 -1.69
C LEU A 31 2.03 0.49 -1.95
N ALA A 32 1.25 0.26 -0.89
CA ALA A 32 -0.18 -0.01 -0.96
C ALA A 32 -1.02 1.21 -0.54
N SER A 33 -2.14 1.44 -1.23
CA SER A 33 -3.08 2.50 -0.85
C SER A 33 -3.95 2.07 0.33
N GLY A 34 -4.23 3.01 1.25
CA GLY A 34 -5.22 2.87 2.32
C GLY A 34 -6.60 2.43 1.84
N MET A 35 -6.93 2.67 0.57
CA MET A 35 -8.18 2.21 -0.06
C MET A 35 -8.35 0.69 -0.04
N MET A 36 -7.25 -0.07 0.04
CA MET A 36 -7.30 -1.54 0.13
C MET A 36 -8.02 -2.04 1.40
N LEU A 37 -8.02 -1.24 2.47
CA LEU A 37 -8.80 -1.52 3.69
C LEU A 37 -10.31 -1.46 3.39
N GLY A 38 -10.73 -0.53 2.52
CA GLY A 38 -12.13 -0.29 2.22
C GLY A 38 -12.73 -1.24 1.18
N ASN A 39 -11.91 -1.71 0.22
CA ASN A 39 -12.35 -2.65 -0.81
C ASN A 39 -12.09 -4.13 -0.48
N GLY A 40 -11.51 -4.43 0.70
CA GLY A 40 -11.29 -5.79 1.20
C GLY A 40 -10.10 -6.53 0.56
N THR A 41 -9.23 -5.85 -0.19
CA THR A 41 -8.09 -6.51 -0.87
C THR A 41 -6.83 -6.64 -0.01
N VAL A 42 -6.82 -6.02 1.19
CA VAL A 42 -5.68 -6.07 2.10
C VAL A 42 -5.39 -7.50 2.61
N ASP A 43 -6.43 -8.29 2.87
CA ASP A 43 -6.28 -9.67 3.36
C ASP A 43 -5.64 -10.56 2.29
N THR A 44 -5.99 -10.36 1.02
CA THR A 44 -5.37 -11.05 -0.10
C THR A 44 -3.89 -10.70 -0.21
N LEU A 45 -3.53 -9.41 -0.04
CA LEU A 45 -2.13 -8.98 -0.03
C LEU A 45 -1.34 -9.68 1.07
N PHE A 46 -1.84 -9.71 2.30
CA PHE A 46 -1.17 -10.38 3.42
C PHE A 46 -1.02 -11.88 3.20
N ALA A 47 -2.07 -12.55 2.73
CA ALA A 47 -2.04 -13.97 2.43
C ALA A 47 -0.98 -14.31 1.36
N ARG A 48 -0.88 -13.48 0.31
CA ARG A 48 0.08 -13.68 -0.79
C ARG A 48 1.52 -13.40 -0.34
N VAL A 49 1.78 -12.33 0.41
CA VAL A 49 3.11 -12.08 0.98
C VAL A 49 3.53 -13.22 1.90
N ALA A 50 2.63 -13.70 2.77
CA ALA A 50 2.91 -14.83 3.64
C ALA A 50 3.20 -16.12 2.84
N ALA A 51 2.47 -16.37 1.75
CA ALA A 51 2.66 -17.53 0.90
C ALA A 51 3.96 -17.48 0.06
N SER A 52 4.44 -16.28 -0.29
CA SER A 52 5.65 -16.11 -1.13
C SER A 52 6.93 -16.70 -0.50
N GLY A 53 6.96 -16.85 0.83
CA GLY A 53 8.17 -17.22 1.57
C GLY A 53 9.30 -16.19 1.51
N ARG A 54 9.12 -15.08 0.78
CA ARG A 54 10.06 -13.96 0.67
C ARG A 54 9.69 -12.87 1.68
N ARG A 55 10.68 -12.09 2.09
CA ARG A 55 10.42 -10.85 2.83
C ARG A 55 10.08 -9.75 1.83
N ILE A 56 8.79 -9.44 1.70
CA ILE A 56 8.29 -8.31 0.90
C ILE A 56 7.71 -7.27 1.88
N PRO A 57 8.46 -6.21 2.22
CA PRO A 57 7.97 -5.19 3.14
C PRO A 57 6.78 -4.43 2.56
N ILE A 58 5.77 -4.21 3.39
CA ILE A 58 4.54 -3.50 3.00
C ILE A 58 4.54 -2.11 3.63
N THR A 59 4.55 -1.08 2.81
CA THR A 59 4.29 0.31 3.22
C THR A 59 2.90 0.71 2.76
N MET A 60 2.06 1.18 3.68
CA MET A 60 0.77 1.76 3.31
C MET A 60 0.83 3.29 3.31
N PHE A 61 0.25 3.92 2.29
CA PHE A 61 -0.06 5.35 2.31
C PHE A 61 -1.56 5.51 2.46
N ALA A 62 -1.99 6.19 3.51
CA ALA A 62 -3.40 6.25 3.89
C ALA A 62 -3.79 7.67 4.29
N GLN A 63 -4.69 8.25 3.51
CA GLN A 63 -5.48 9.42 3.91
C GLN A 63 -6.71 8.93 4.70
N SER A 64 -7.58 8.17 4.05
CA SER A 64 -8.68 7.44 4.69
C SER A 64 -8.17 6.14 5.31
N GLY A 65 -8.66 5.80 6.51
CA GLY A 65 -8.30 4.56 7.19
C GLY A 65 -6.94 4.57 7.89
N ALA A 66 -6.23 5.71 7.96
CA ALA A 66 -4.91 5.81 8.60
C ALA A 66 -4.89 5.32 10.06
N ALA A 67 -5.94 5.59 10.83
CA ALA A 67 -6.07 5.10 12.20
C ALA A 67 -6.19 3.57 12.28
N VAL A 68 -6.81 2.94 11.28
CA VAL A 68 -6.89 1.47 11.19
C VAL A 68 -5.55 0.90 10.72
N ALA A 69 -4.93 1.50 9.70
CA ALA A 69 -3.62 1.09 9.20
C ALA A 69 -2.54 1.15 10.30
N ARG A 70 -2.63 2.13 11.22
CA ARG A 70 -1.75 2.24 12.39
C ARG A 70 -1.78 0.98 13.26
N GLU A 71 -2.96 0.42 13.53
CA GLU A 71 -3.08 -0.77 14.38
C GLU A 71 -2.48 -2.03 13.72
N LEU A 72 -2.33 -2.02 12.40
CA LEU A 72 -1.72 -3.11 11.63
C LEU A 72 -0.19 -3.00 11.52
N LEU A 73 0.43 -1.94 12.06
CA LEU A 73 1.88 -1.81 12.10
C LEU A 73 2.51 -2.96 12.90
N GLY A 74 3.46 -3.66 12.28
CA GLY A 74 4.07 -4.87 12.82
C GLY A 74 3.20 -6.13 12.70
N HIS A 75 1.94 -6.01 12.26
CA HIS A 75 0.95 -7.09 12.13
C HIS A 75 0.48 -7.25 10.68
N GLY A 76 1.40 -7.11 9.73
CA GLY A 76 1.12 -7.18 8.28
C GLY A 76 1.63 -5.95 7.53
N ILE A 77 1.70 -4.79 8.17
CA ILE A 77 2.28 -3.57 7.59
C ILE A 77 3.62 -3.26 8.28
N ASP A 78 4.66 -2.96 7.50
CA ASP A 78 5.98 -2.58 8.03
C ASP A 78 6.08 -1.06 8.27
N ALA A 79 5.45 -0.24 7.42
CA ALA A 79 5.45 1.21 7.55
C ALA A 79 4.13 1.86 7.09
N LEU A 80 3.81 3.03 7.66
CA LEU A 80 2.63 3.82 7.33
C LEU A 80 3.03 5.27 7.04
N SER A 81 2.68 5.76 5.86
CA SER A 81 2.59 7.18 5.53
C SER A 81 1.15 7.65 5.79
N ALA A 82 0.90 8.31 6.92
CA ALA A 82 -0.42 8.83 7.26
C ALA A 82 -0.58 10.26 6.75
N GLU A 83 -1.60 10.48 5.91
CA GLU A 83 -1.87 11.77 5.29
C GLU A 83 -3.04 12.48 5.97
N PRO A 84 -2.85 13.71 6.51
CA PRO A 84 -3.96 14.49 7.04
C PRO A 84 -4.85 15.01 5.90
N TYR A 85 -6.16 14.83 6.01
CA TYR A 85 -7.12 15.46 5.09
C TYR A 85 -7.07 17.00 5.24
N PRO A 86 -7.10 17.80 4.14
CA PRO A 86 -7.29 17.43 2.74
C PRO A 86 -5.99 17.36 1.92
N PHE A 87 -4.84 17.08 2.54
CA PHE A 87 -3.59 16.92 1.80
C PHE A 87 -3.60 15.56 1.09
N PHE A 88 -3.27 15.60 -0.19
CA PHE A 88 -3.49 14.53 -1.15
C PHE A 88 -2.17 14.35 -1.90
N TRP A 89 -1.61 13.15 -1.95
CA TRP A 89 -0.33 12.87 -2.64
C TRP A 89 -0.28 13.29 -4.13
N LEU A 90 -1.42 13.61 -4.76
CA LEU A 90 -1.45 14.21 -6.10
C LEU A 90 -1.21 15.74 -6.11
N THR A 91 -1.13 16.41 -4.96
CA THR A 91 -0.65 17.79 -4.88
C THR A 91 0.87 17.79 -4.74
N GLY A 92 1.57 18.49 -5.62
CA GLY A 92 3.04 18.67 -5.52
C GLY A 92 3.47 19.71 -4.48
N ASP A 93 2.53 20.21 -3.66
CA ASP A 93 2.78 21.26 -2.67
C ASP A 93 3.48 20.71 -1.43
N ALA A 94 4.24 21.57 -0.74
CA ALA A 94 4.88 21.19 0.52
C ALA A 94 3.84 20.95 1.61
N GLY A 95 3.93 19.80 2.30
CA GLY A 95 3.04 19.44 3.39
C GLY A 95 3.68 18.48 4.39
N PRO A 96 3.12 18.35 5.61
CA PRO A 96 3.60 17.41 6.59
C PRO A 96 3.21 15.97 6.21
N ILE A 97 4.18 15.06 6.22
CA ILE A 97 3.97 13.61 6.12
C ILE A 97 4.41 12.97 7.42
N TYR A 98 3.55 12.15 8.02
CA TYR A 98 3.87 11.41 9.23
C TYR A 98 4.18 9.96 8.87
N LEU A 99 5.43 9.56 9.12
CA LEU A 99 5.90 8.20 8.88
C LEU A 99 5.95 7.43 10.20
N TYR A 100 5.31 6.27 10.21
CA TYR A 100 5.33 5.33 11.32
C TYR A 100 5.96 4.03 10.88
N HIS A 101 6.77 3.44 11.75
CA HIS A 101 7.39 2.14 11.53
C HIS A 101 6.94 1.16 12.60
N GLY A 102 6.64 -0.07 12.22
CA GLY A 102 6.34 -1.13 13.18
C GLY A 102 7.60 -1.51 13.96
N SER A 103 7.53 -1.51 15.30
CA SER A 103 8.57 -2.13 16.13
C SER A 103 8.43 -3.65 16.02
N ARG A 104 9.39 -4.33 15.40
CA ARG A 104 9.42 -5.80 15.40
C ARG A 104 9.86 -6.29 16.79
N ALA A 105 9.07 -7.18 17.40
CA ALA A 105 9.63 -8.06 18.42
C ALA A 105 10.75 -8.88 17.78
N ARG A 106 11.92 -8.90 18.43
CA ARG A 106 13.10 -9.66 17.99
C ARG A 106 12.87 -11.17 18.10
#